data_AF-A0A813KT60-F1
#
_entry.id   AF-A0A813KT60-F1
#
_cell.length_a   1.000
_cell.length_b   1.000
_cell.length_c   1.000
_cell.angle_alpha   90.00
_cell.angle_beta   90.00
_cell.angle_gamma   90.00
#
_symmetry.space_group_name_H-M   'P 1'
#
loop_
_entity.id
_entity.type
_entity.pdbx_description
1 polymer ?
#
loop_
_entity_poly.entity_id
_entity_poly.type
_entity_poly.pdbx_seq_one_letter_code
_entity_poly.pdbx_strand_id
1 'polypeptide(L)'
;VISWIQHGLLPELWHEEGKDAPVILDNMFKVGKTASDVMAGFNPQIPGVLLEWSQMIGGLRMRQRRLHKQDCRVDAKLAKQYNQECHDPDVELVVPFGPGIGSFAEGFVPEEKVMGAYDVHYNIDTPLHTILENYEYMLKKHSWLDGATESLTIHVALVNAESSPPLFLLLE
;
A
#
# COMPACT_ATOMS: atom_id res chain seq x y z
N VAL A 1 -6.71 20.84 0.39
CA VAL A 1 -7.37 19.88 -0.51
C VAL A 1 -6.88 18.48 -0.17
N ILE A 2 -7.44 17.81 0.84
CA ILE A 2 -7.38 16.34 1.02
C ILE A 2 -8.65 15.98 1.82
N SER A 3 -9.76 15.69 1.13
CA SER A 3 -11.07 15.42 1.74
C SER A 3 -11.54 13.97 1.57
N TRP A 4 -10.65 13.06 1.17
CA TRP A 4 -11.04 11.69 0.78
C TRP A 4 -10.70 10.60 1.82
N ILE A 5 -10.12 10.94 2.98
CA ILE A 5 -9.73 9.96 4.03
C ILE A 5 -10.57 10.12 5.31
N GLN A 6 -11.69 10.87 5.27
CA GLN A 6 -12.47 11.20 6.48
C GLN A 6 -13.68 10.30 6.78
N HIS A 7 -13.97 9.29 5.97
CA HIS A 7 -14.90 8.23 6.38
C HIS A 7 -14.06 7.06 6.83
N GLY A 8 -13.97 6.87 8.15
CA GLY A 8 -13.27 5.75 8.77
C GLY A 8 -13.60 4.47 8.01
N LEU A 9 -12.56 3.77 7.56
CA LEU A 9 -12.63 2.48 6.90
C LEU A 9 -13.57 1.56 7.70
N LEU A 10 -14.78 1.41 7.16
CA LEU A 10 -15.83 0.41 7.41
C LEU A 10 -15.89 -0.12 8.85
N PRO A 11 -16.73 0.45 9.73
CA PRO A 11 -17.02 -0.09 11.06
C PRO A 11 -17.51 -1.55 11.06
N GLU A 12 -18.13 -2.00 9.96
CA GLU A 12 -18.61 -3.39 9.81
C GLU A 12 -17.47 -4.41 9.71
N LEU A 13 -16.28 -4.03 9.23
CA LEU A 13 -15.14 -4.96 9.07
C LEU A 13 -14.54 -5.42 10.42
N TRP A 14 -14.69 -4.60 11.46
CA TRP A 14 -14.19 -4.89 12.80
C TRP A 14 -15.12 -5.80 13.63
N HIS A 15 -16.32 -6.10 13.12
CA HIS A 15 -17.31 -6.96 13.76
C HIS A 15 -17.54 -8.30 13.04
N GLU A 16 -16.85 -8.57 11.93
CA GLU A 16 -17.04 -9.79 11.16
C GLU A 16 -16.09 -10.92 11.57
N GLU A 17 -16.64 -12.15 11.61
CA GLU A 17 -15.93 -13.42 11.81
C GLU A 17 -14.79 -13.63 10.78
N GLY A 18 -14.75 -12.86 9.69
CA GLY A 18 -13.74 -12.90 8.63
C GLY A 18 -12.44 -12.12 8.92
N LYS A 19 -12.34 -11.40 10.04
CA LYS A 19 -11.13 -10.61 10.36
C LYS A 19 -9.85 -11.45 10.44
N ASP A 20 -9.97 -12.71 10.88
CA ASP A 20 -8.87 -13.65 11.05
C ASP A 20 -8.62 -14.49 9.79
N ALA A 21 -9.44 -14.29 8.75
CA ALA A 21 -9.32 -14.97 7.47
C ALA A 21 -8.49 -14.14 6.46
N PRO A 22 -7.89 -14.79 5.44
CA PRO A 22 -7.24 -14.09 4.32
C PRO A 22 -8.21 -13.18 3.55
N VAL A 23 -7.65 -12.19 2.85
CA VAL A 23 -8.44 -11.19 2.11
C VAL A 23 -9.14 -11.81 0.88
N ILE A 24 -10.48 -11.76 0.87
CA ILE A 24 -11.30 -12.10 -0.30
C ILE A 24 -11.64 -10.80 -1.04
N LEU A 25 -10.98 -10.55 -2.18
CA LEU A 25 -11.08 -9.28 -2.92
C LEU A 25 -12.34 -9.17 -3.80
N ASP A 26 -13.07 -10.27 -4.01
CA ASP A 26 -14.26 -10.35 -4.88
C ASP A 26 -15.37 -9.34 -4.50
N ASN A 27 -15.58 -9.09 -3.21
CA ASN A 27 -16.62 -8.18 -2.74
C ASN A 27 -16.26 -6.69 -2.87
N MET A 28 -14.97 -6.35 -3.03
CA MET A 28 -14.54 -4.94 -3.12
C MET A 28 -14.76 -4.33 -4.52
N PHE A 29 -14.89 -5.17 -5.56
CA PHE A 29 -15.06 -4.74 -6.95
C PHE A 29 -16.49 -4.88 -7.49
N LYS A 30 -17.44 -5.38 -6.68
CA LYS A 30 -18.87 -5.48 -7.05
C LYS A 30 -19.59 -4.14 -6.90
N VAL A 31 -19.16 -3.13 -7.67
CA VAL A 31 -20.02 -1.95 -7.91
C VAL A 31 -21.02 -2.31 -9.00
N GLY A 32 -22.21 -2.72 -8.56
CA GLY A 32 -23.42 -2.76 -9.39
C GLY A 32 -23.48 -3.91 -10.40
N LYS A 33 -23.91 -5.08 -9.94
CA LYS A 33 -24.80 -6.00 -10.67
C LYS A 33 -25.37 -7.02 -9.69
N THR A 34 -26.69 -7.19 -9.76
CA THR A 34 -27.49 -8.09 -8.93
C THR A 34 -26.92 -9.51 -8.94
N ALA A 35 -26.56 -9.98 -7.76
CA ALA A 35 -26.13 -11.34 -7.49
C ALA A 35 -27.32 -12.31 -7.66
N SER A 36 -27.44 -12.96 -8.82
CA SER A 36 -28.38 -14.08 -8.94
C SER A 36 -27.96 -15.21 -9.87
N ASP A 37 -27.15 -15.02 -10.92
CA ASP A 37 -27.03 -16.08 -11.96
C ASP A 37 -25.60 -16.57 -12.31
N VAL A 38 -24.58 -16.34 -11.47
CA VAL A 38 -23.20 -16.83 -11.73
C VAL A 38 -22.69 -17.80 -10.65
N MET A 39 -23.58 -18.37 -9.83
CA MET A 39 -23.21 -19.20 -8.68
C MET A 39 -23.23 -20.72 -8.97
N ALA A 40 -22.54 -21.16 -10.03
CA ALA A 40 -22.35 -22.59 -10.30
C ALA A 40 -20.90 -22.88 -10.70
N GLY A 41 -19.99 -22.78 -9.74
CA GLY A 41 -18.57 -23.13 -9.93
C GLY A 41 -17.60 -22.38 -9.02
N PHE A 42 -18.06 -21.33 -8.34
CA PHE A 42 -17.21 -20.48 -7.51
C PHE A 42 -16.87 -21.16 -6.17
N ASN A 43 -15.58 -21.32 -5.87
CA ASN A 43 -15.13 -21.61 -4.52
C ASN A 43 -14.61 -20.30 -3.90
N PRO A 44 -15.41 -19.57 -3.09
CA PRO A 44 -15.02 -18.29 -2.47
C PRO A 44 -13.88 -18.41 -1.43
N GLN A 45 -13.20 -19.55 -1.37
CA GLN A 45 -12.16 -19.87 -0.41
C GLN A 45 -10.73 -19.62 -0.90
N ILE A 46 -10.51 -19.18 -2.15
CA ILE A 46 -9.16 -18.94 -2.68
C ILE A 46 -8.82 -17.45 -2.49
N PRO A 47 -7.89 -17.10 -1.57
CA PRO A 47 -7.48 -15.71 -1.36
C PRO A 47 -6.88 -15.12 -2.64
N GLY A 48 -7.14 -13.84 -2.91
CA GLY A 48 -6.50 -13.14 -4.02
C GLY A 48 -7.12 -13.23 -5.40
N VAL A 49 -8.26 -13.90 -5.55
CA VAL A 49 -9.00 -13.87 -6.81
C VAL A 49 -9.62 -12.49 -7.00
N LEU A 50 -9.36 -11.90 -8.15
CA LEU A 50 -9.83 -10.60 -8.63
C LEU A 50 -10.68 -10.81 -9.88
N LEU A 51 -11.87 -10.19 -9.90
CA LEU A 51 -12.76 -10.14 -11.07
C LEU A 51 -13.07 -11.53 -11.68
N GLU A 52 -13.09 -12.59 -10.87
CA GLU A 52 -13.40 -13.98 -11.25
C GLU A 52 -12.33 -14.74 -12.08
N TRP A 53 -11.50 -14.05 -12.87
CA TRP A 53 -10.55 -14.69 -13.80
C TRP A 53 -9.07 -14.35 -13.57
N SER A 54 -8.77 -13.40 -12.69
CA SER A 54 -7.39 -13.02 -12.32
C SER A 54 -7.07 -13.48 -10.90
N GLN A 55 -5.90 -14.07 -10.68
CA GLN A 55 -5.40 -14.43 -9.35
C GLN A 55 -4.14 -13.64 -9.05
N MET A 56 -4.09 -12.99 -7.89
CA MET A 56 -2.87 -12.38 -7.39
C MET A 56 -1.90 -13.46 -6.90
N ILE A 57 -0.64 -13.34 -7.31
CA ILE A 57 0.43 -14.27 -6.94
C ILE A 57 1.29 -13.64 -5.85
N GLY A 58 1.41 -14.33 -4.71
CA GLY A 58 2.24 -13.93 -3.59
C GLY A 58 1.61 -12.82 -2.75
N GLY A 59 1.41 -11.65 -3.34
CA GLY A 59 0.85 -10.50 -2.63
C GLY A 59 1.14 -9.16 -3.29
N LEU A 60 1.22 -8.12 -2.47
CA LEU A 60 1.42 -6.73 -2.86
C LEU A 60 2.66 -6.16 -2.19
N ARG A 61 3.49 -5.44 -2.94
CA ARG A 61 4.60 -4.66 -2.42
C ARG A 61 4.35 -3.18 -2.65
N MET A 62 4.36 -2.38 -1.60
CA MET A 62 4.40 -0.93 -1.70
C MET A 62 5.84 -0.47 -1.56
N ARG A 63 6.32 0.30 -2.53
CA ARG A 63 7.66 0.89 -2.51
C ARG A 63 7.55 2.39 -2.42
N GLN A 64 8.13 2.95 -1.37
CA GLN A 64 8.27 4.39 -1.21
C GLN A 64 9.69 4.80 -1.59
N ARG A 65 9.82 5.93 -2.31
CA ARG A 65 11.09 6.66 -2.43
C ARG A 65 11.01 7.96 -1.64
N ARG A 66 12.08 8.26 -0.91
CA ARG A 66 12.17 9.45 -0.06
C ARG A 66 13.39 10.27 -0.42
N LEU A 67 13.25 11.58 -0.32
CA LEU A 67 14.32 12.53 -0.61
C LEU A 67 14.97 13.05 0.67
N HIS A 68 16.25 13.37 0.57
CA HIS A 68 16.98 14.01 1.64
C HIS A 68 16.46 15.43 1.88
N LYS A 69 16.33 15.81 3.15
CA LYS A 69 15.95 17.17 3.53
C LYS A 69 17.13 18.11 3.30
N GLN A 70 16.88 19.26 2.69
CA GLN A 70 17.87 20.30 2.45
C GLN A 70 17.32 21.69 2.79
N ASP A 71 18.22 22.66 2.89
CA ASP A 71 17.84 24.06 3.03
C ASP A 71 17.16 24.56 1.75
N CYS A 72 16.04 25.27 1.93
CA CYS A 72 15.30 25.83 0.82
C CYS A 72 16.11 26.92 0.10
N ARG A 73 16.37 26.73 -1.20
CA ARG A 73 16.91 27.77 -2.09
C ARG A 73 15.82 28.75 -2.54
N VAL A 74 15.12 29.35 -1.58
CA VAL A 74 14.06 30.34 -1.82
C VAL A 74 14.35 31.62 -1.04
N ASP A 75 13.71 32.73 -1.43
CA ASP A 75 13.84 34.00 -0.69
C ASP A 75 13.50 33.82 0.79
N ALA A 76 14.29 34.43 1.68
CA ALA A 76 14.18 34.25 3.12
C ALA A 76 12.79 34.66 3.67
N LYS A 77 12.09 35.59 3.02
CA LYS A 77 10.71 35.96 3.42
C LYS A 77 9.72 34.85 3.10
N LEU A 78 9.87 34.19 1.94
CA LEU A 78 9.02 33.05 1.56
C LEU A 78 9.30 31.85 2.44
N ALA A 79 10.58 31.55 2.72
CA ALA A 79 10.94 30.48 3.64
C ALA A 79 10.31 30.68 5.03
N LYS A 80 10.38 31.92 5.57
CA LYS A 80 9.81 32.26 6.88
C LYS A 80 8.28 32.26 6.89
N GLN A 81 7.64 32.63 5.79
CA GLN A 81 6.18 32.73 5.71
C GLN A 81 5.51 31.38 5.50
N TYR A 82 6.11 30.50 4.68
CA TYR A 82 5.52 29.21 4.35
C TYR A 82 6.03 28.06 5.22
N ASN A 83 7.17 28.24 5.91
CA ASN A 83 7.79 27.28 6.83
C ASN A 83 7.78 25.85 6.26
N GLN A 84 8.12 25.72 4.98
CA GLN A 84 8.14 24.43 4.30
C GLN A 84 9.53 23.81 4.41
N GLU A 85 9.54 22.48 4.51
CA GLU A 85 10.76 21.70 4.40
C GLU A 85 11.07 21.53 2.91
N CYS A 86 12.34 21.74 2.53
CA CYS A 86 12.77 21.49 1.17
C CYS A 86 13.51 20.17 1.09
N HIS A 87 13.42 19.54 -0.07
CA HIS A 87 14.03 18.26 -0.34
C HIS A 87 14.91 18.36 -1.58
N ASP A 88 16.00 17.61 -1.59
CA ASP A 88 16.90 17.52 -2.74
C ASP A 88 16.37 16.45 -3.70
N PRO A 89 15.94 16.83 -4.92
CA PRO A 89 15.42 15.86 -5.89
C PRO A 89 16.48 14.87 -6.37
N ASP A 90 17.76 15.20 -6.22
CA ASP A 90 18.87 14.37 -6.73
C ASP A 90 19.45 13.45 -5.64
N VAL A 91 18.99 13.55 -4.39
CA VAL A 91 19.53 12.80 -3.25
C VAL A 91 18.43 12.03 -2.53
N GLU A 92 18.43 10.71 -2.73
CA GLU A 92 17.56 9.80 -2.01
C GLU A 92 17.99 9.63 -0.53
N LEU A 93 17.01 9.48 0.35
CA LEU A 93 17.24 9.18 1.75
C LEU A 93 17.56 7.69 1.91
N VAL A 94 18.71 7.38 2.49
CA VAL A 94 19.22 6.00 2.67
C VAL A 94 19.35 5.59 4.14
N VAL A 95 18.68 6.30 5.05
CA VAL A 95 18.74 6.05 6.49
C VAL A 95 17.37 5.70 7.05
N PRO A 96 17.28 4.89 8.11
CA PRO A 96 16.00 4.63 8.77
C PRO A 96 15.36 5.93 9.29
N PHE A 97 14.03 5.98 9.31
CA PHE A 97 13.28 7.12 9.85
C PHE A 97 12.14 6.66 10.76
N GLY A 98 11.56 7.56 11.55
CA GLY A 98 10.44 7.22 12.43
C GLY A 98 10.73 5.98 13.31
N PRO A 99 9.83 5.00 13.38
CA PRO A 99 10.05 3.75 14.12
C PRO A 99 11.26 2.92 13.66
N GLY A 100 11.72 3.09 12.43
CA GLY A 100 12.89 2.38 11.88
C GLY A 100 14.19 2.69 12.63
N ILE A 101 14.29 3.85 13.29
CA ILE A 101 15.50 4.27 14.03
C ILE A 101 15.70 3.45 15.32
N GLY A 102 14.61 2.99 15.95
CA GLY A 102 14.66 2.37 17.28
C GLY A 102 14.17 0.93 17.36
N SER A 103 13.27 0.52 16.45
CA SER A 103 12.63 -0.79 16.52
C SER A 103 12.66 -1.59 15.22
N PHE A 104 13.42 -1.13 14.20
CA PHE A 104 13.50 -1.76 12.88
C PHE A 104 12.12 -2.16 12.33
N ALA A 105 11.26 -1.16 12.12
CA ALA A 105 9.96 -1.39 11.51
C ALA A 105 10.06 -1.42 9.97
N GLU A 106 9.38 -2.38 9.34
CA GLU A 106 9.23 -2.45 7.87
C GLU A 106 8.61 -1.15 7.32
N GLY A 107 8.99 -0.76 6.10
CA GLY A 107 8.64 0.53 5.51
C GLY A 107 9.42 1.73 6.07
N PHE A 108 10.01 1.62 7.26
CA PHE A 108 10.78 2.72 7.87
C PHE A 108 12.30 2.51 7.81
N VAL A 109 12.73 1.36 7.30
CA VAL A 109 14.12 0.99 7.08
C VAL A 109 14.35 0.86 5.57
N PRO A 110 15.43 1.42 5.04
CA PRO A 110 15.73 1.34 3.61
C PRO A 110 16.10 -0.10 3.21
N GLU A 111 15.70 -0.49 2.01
CA GLU A 111 16.03 -1.77 1.40
C GLU A 111 17.53 -1.84 1.06
N GLU A 112 18.21 -2.91 1.48
CA GLU A 112 19.67 -3.04 1.32
C GLU A 112 20.11 -3.08 -0.15
N LYS A 113 19.26 -3.63 -1.02
CA LYS A 113 19.58 -3.88 -2.43
C LYS A 113 19.18 -2.73 -3.36
N VAL A 114 18.34 -1.81 -2.90
CA VAL A 114 17.81 -0.71 -3.71
C VAL A 114 17.94 0.57 -2.90
N MET A 115 18.88 1.42 -3.31
CA MET A 115 19.07 2.72 -2.67
C MET A 115 17.76 3.51 -2.68
N GLY A 116 17.51 4.21 -1.58
CA GLY A 116 16.36 5.10 -1.44
C GLY A 116 14.99 4.43 -1.35
N ALA A 117 14.92 3.10 -1.45
CA ALA A 117 13.67 2.38 -1.43
C ALA A 117 13.30 1.94 -0.02
N TYR A 118 12.04 2.17 0.35
CA TYR A 118 11.44 1.71 1.59
C TYR A 118 10.25 0.85 1.23
N ASP A 119 10.41 -0.46 1.40
CA ASP A 119 9.42 -1.43 0.94
C ASP A 119 8.56 -1.93 2.11
N VAL A 120 7.28 -2.15 1.83
CA VAL A 120 6.34 -2.86 2.69
C VAL A 120 5.69 -3.98 1.88
N HIS A 121 5.72 -5.19 2.42
CA HIS A 121 5.18 -6.38 1.77
C HIS A 121 3.94 -6.88 2.49
N TYR A 122 2.91 -7.20 1.72
CA TYR A 122 1.72 -7.88 2.19
C TYR A 122 1.55 -9.17 1.43
N ASN A 123 1.58 -10.29 2.14
CA ASN A 123 1.26 -11.58 1.55
C ASN A 123 -0.26 -11.77 1.52
N ILE A 124 -0.70 -12.49 0.51
CA ILE A 124 -2.13 -12.73 0.27
C ILE A 124 -2.79 -13.59 1.34
N ASP A 125 -1.99 -14.44 1.98
CA ASP A 125 -2.40 -15.29 3.07
C ASP A 125 -2.42 -14.55 4.42
N THR A 126 -1.94 -13.30 4.46
CA THR A 126 -1.97 -12.49 5.69
C THR A 126 -3.41 -12.11 6.03
N PRO A 127 -3.85 -12.33 7.29
CA PRO A 127 -5.18 -11.93 7.72
C PRO A 127 -5.43 -10.44 7.53
N LEU A 128 -6.66 -10.09 7.15
CA LEU A 128 -7.01 -8.71 6.83
C LEU A 128 -6.82 -7.77 8.03
N HIS A 129 -7.13 -8.21 9.25
CA HIS A 129 -6.93 -7.38 10.45
C HIS A 129 -5.47 -6.96 10.62
N THR A 130 -4.52 -7.88 10.39
CA THR A 130 -3.08 -7.60 10.51
C THR A 130 -2.65 -6.55 9.49
N ILE A 131 -3.18 -6.64 8.26
CA ILE A 131 -2.92 -5.68 7.20
C ILE A 131 -3.46 -4.29 7.61
N LEU A 132 -4.70 -4.22 8.08
CA LEU A 132 -5.35 -2.96 8.49
C LEU A 132 -4.64 -2.29 9.68
N GLU A 133 -4.26 -3.07 10.69
CA GLU A 133 -3.49 -2.59 11.84
C GLU A 133 -2.14 -2.02 11.41
N ASN A 134 -1.45 -2.69 10.48
CA ASN A 134 -0.19 -2.20 9.94
C ASN A 134 -0.39 -0.89 9.15
N TYR A 135 -1.42 -0.80 8.31
CA TYR A 135 -1.76 0.44 7.60
C TYR A 135 -2.05 1.60 8.56
N GLU A 136 -2.82 1.36 9.62
CA GLU A 136 -3.11 2.39 10.62
C GLU A 136 -1.84 2.83 11.35
N TYR A 137 -1.00 1.87 11.75
CA TYR A 137 0.30 2.15 12.36
C TYR A 137 1.18 3.01 11.44
N MET A 138 1.38 2.60 10.20
CA MET A 138 2.28 3.28 9.27
C MET A 138 1.74 4.64 8.83
N LEU A 139 0.51 4.70 8.31
CA LEU A 139 0.00 5.90 7.65
C LEU A 139 -0.54 6.93 8.65
N LYS A 140 -1.31 6.48 9.65
CA LYS A 140 -1.95 7.43 10.58
C LYS A 140 -1.06 7.78 11.75
N LYS A 141 -0.42 6.78 12.38
CA LYS A 141 0.33 7.01 13.62
C LYS A 141 1.75 7.52 13.37
N HIS A 142 2.41 7.03 12.32
CA HIS A 142 3.82 7.31 12.08
C HIS A 142 4.13 8.04 10.76
N SER A 143 3.10 8.45 10.02
CA SER A 143 3.23 9.25 8.79
C SER A 143 4.29 8.69 7.83
N TRP A 144 4.20 7.38 7.57
CA TRP A 144 5.08 6.71 6.62
C TRP A 144 5.16 7.47 5.30
N LEU A 145 4.01 7.96 4.81
CA LEU A 145 3.92 8.94 3.73
C LEU A 145 3.83 10.36 4.31
N ASP A 146 4.91 11.14 4.13
CA ASP A 146 5.02 12.53 4.56
C ASP A 146 5.64 13.41 3.45
N GLY A 147 5.97 14.66 3.77
CA GLY A 147 6.51 15.65 2.81
C GLY A 147 7.86 15.26 2.18
N ALA A 148 8.59 14.32 2.75
CA ALA A 148 9.84 13.83 2.17
C ALA A 148 9.62 12.71 1.13
N THR A 149 8.37 12.27 0.94
CA THR A 149 8.01 11.23 -0.03
C THR A 149 8.03 11.79 -1.45
N GLU A 150 8.85 11.21 -2.32
CA GLU A 150 8.86 11.53 -3.75
C GLU A 150 7.80 10.72 -4.50
N SER A 151 7.82 9.40 -4.31
CA SER A 151 6.97 8.49 -5.06
C SER A 151 6.51 7.32 -4.20
N LEU A 152 5.33 6.81 -4.52
CA LEU A 152 4.80 5.56 -4.03
C LEU A 152 4.44 4.69 -5.25
N THR A 153 5.02 3.51 -5.33
CA THR A 153 4.81 2.53 -6.40
C THR A 153 4.20 1.27 -5.80
N ILE A 154 3.19 0.70 -6.44
CA ILE A 154 2.46 -0.46 -5.91
C ILE A 154 2.66 -1.61 -6.89
N HIS A 155 3.44 -2.60 -6.46
CA HIS A 155 3.78 -3.74 -7.28
C HIS A 155 2.85 -4.91 -6.96
N VAL A 156 2.14 -5.40 -7.98
CA VAL A 156 1.24 -6.56 -7.88
C VAL A 156 1.45 -7.46 -9.08
N ALA A 157 1.63 -8.76 -8.81
CA ALA A 157 1.67 -9.79 -9.84
C ALA A 157 0.31 -10.50 -9.93
N LEU A 158 -0.26 -10.54 -11.13
CA LEU A 158 -1.53 -11.22 -11.41
C LEU A 158 -1.33 -12.27 -12.50
N VAL A 159 -2.05 -13.38 -12.39
CA VAL A 159 -2.17 -14.39 -13.44
C VAL A 159 -3.62 -14.52 -13.88
N ASN A 160 -3.85 -14.49 -15.19
CA ASN A 160 -5.13 -14.85 -15.79
C ASN A 160 -5.01 -16.26 -16.39
N ALA A 161 -5.68 -17.22 -15.76
CA ALA A 161 -5.68 -18.62 -16.17
C ALA A 161 -6.67 -18.95 -17.29
N GLU A 162 -7.64 -18.07 -17.56
CA GLU A 162 -8.64 -18.28 -18.63
C GLU A 162 -8.13 -17.87 -20.02
N SER A 163 -7.08 -17.04 -20.05
CA SER A 163 -6.39 -16.71 -21.30
C SER A 163 -5.51 -17.87 -21.79
N SER A 164 -5.49 -18.11 -23.11
CA SER A 164 -4.63 -19.09 -23.75
C SER A 164 -3.75 -18.40 -24.81
N PRO A 165 -2.43 -18.25 -24.59
CA PRO A 165 -1.68 -18.69 -23.40
C PRO A 165 -2.01 -17.86 -22.15
N PRO A 166 -1.69 -18.37 -20.93
CA PRO A 166 -1.89 -17.62 -19.69
C PRO A 166 -1.18 -16.26 -19.72
N LEU A 167 -1.91 -15.22 -19.34
CA LEU A 167 -1.40 -13.85 -19.27
C LEU A 167 -0.90 -13.57 -17.86
N PHE A 168 0.36 -13.14 -17.77
CA PHE A 168 0.98 -12.64 -16.55
C PHE A 168 1.01 -11.12 -16.62
N LEU A 169 0.44 -10.48 -15.62
CA LEU A 169 0.38 -9.02 -15.51
C LEU A 169 1.19 -8.59 -14.31
N LEU A 170 2.03 -7.58 -14.52
CA LEU A 170 2.72 -6.86 -13.46
C LEU A 170 2.18 -5.44 -13.47
N LEU A 171 1.57 -5.03 -12.36
CA LEU A 171 1.20 -3.65 -12.11
C LEU A 171 2.33 -3.03 -11.27
N GLU A 172 2.84 -1.88 -11.68
CA GLU A 172 3.81 -1.06 -10.93
C GLU A 172 3.33 0.40 -10.90
#